data_AF-A0AAW0XNH9-F1
#
_entry.id   AF-A0AAW0XNH9-F1
#
_cell.length_a   1.000
_cell.length_b   1.000
_cell.length_c   1.000
_cell.angle_alpha   90.00
_cell.angle_beta   90.00
_cell.angle_gamma   90.00
#
_symmetry.space_group_name_H-M   'P 1'
#
loop_
_entity.id
_entity.type
_entity.pdbx_description
1 polymer ?
#
loop_
_entity_poly.entity_id
_entity_poly.type
_entity_poly.pdbx_seq_one_letter_code
_entity_poly.pdbx_strand_id
1 'polypeptide(L)'
;YVYFDVHDNIVHLKPDGRIKIDHWQYMEIRYENDLIIMRVNQMTASKKMPGTMVFSSHINIGASILKEFPGFIGCLRKVEVGGETVDIRSIVGTPLVSKDVTFDNCQVLGPCERPGSCEHGATCTVVKDGIQCNCSGTGYTGKTCHFSLYRKSCEQYRQIGYNISGIYKIDVDGNGPLPPAFVKCSFSEFSLETTTIVEHNL
;
A
#
# COMPACT_ATOMS: atom_id res chain seq x y z
N TYR A 1 17.10 13.59 5.58
CA TYR A 1 18.22 14.25 4.87
C TYR A 1 17.87 14.27 3.40
N VAL A 2 18.14 15.37 2.69
CA VAL A 2 18.02 15.40 1.22
C VAL A 2 19.44 15.41 0.68
N TYR A 3 19.73 14.52 -0.26
CA TYR A 3 21.02 14.45 -0.90
C TYR A 3 20.86 14.25 -2.40
N PHE A 4 21.81 14.77 -3.16
CA PHE A 4 21.90 14.58 -4.59
C PHE A 4 23.30 14.07 -4.90
N ASP A 5 23.36 12.92 -5.56
CA ASP A 5 24.61 12.23 -5.88
C ASP A 5 24.83 12.26 -7.38
N VAL A 6 26.04 12.63 -7.77
CA VAL A 6 26.53 12.60 -9.15
C VAL A 6 27.89 11.92 -9.14
N HIS A 7 27.93 10.62 -9.40
CA HIS A 7 29.17 9.84 -9.48
C HIS A 7 30.14 10.13 -8.31
N ASP A 8 29.69 9.85 -7.07
CA ASP A 8 30.43 10.04 -5.81
C ASP A 8 30.60 11.50 -5.36
N ASN A 9 30.08 12.47 -6.13
CA ASN A 9 30.06 13.87 -5.74
C ASN A 9 28.71 14.23 -5.13
N ILE A 10 28.59 13.96 -3.84
CA ILE A 10 27.34 14.19 -3.14
C ILE A 10 27.22 15.65 -2.66
N VAL A 11 26.05 16.24 -2.90
CA VAL A 11 25.58 17.47 -2.29
C VAL A 11 24.54 17.10 -1.23
N HIS A 12 24.82 17.48 0.02
CA HIS A 12 23.95 17.15 1.15
C HIS A 12 23.31 18.42 1.70
N LEU A 13 22.02 18.32 1.96
CA LEU A 13 21.28 19.30 2.74
C LEU A 13 20.75 18.60 4.00
N LYS A 14 21.36 18.95 5.14
CA LYS A 14 20.92 18.44 6.44
C LYS A 14 19.56 19.07 6.77
N PRO A 15 18.53 18.28 7.10
CA PRO A 15 17.27 18.83 7.57
C PRO A 15 17.55 19.63 8.83
N ASP A 16 17.17 20.90 8.83
CA ASP A 16 16.93 21.63 10.06
C ASP A 16 15.41 21.64 10.33
N GLY A 17 14.99 22.16 11.48
CA GLY A 17 13.57 22.20 11.85
C GLY A 17 12.64 22.93 10.86
N ARG A 18 13.18 23.56 9.81
CA ARG A 18 12.41 24.18 8.72
C ARG A 18 11.93 23.17 7.68
N ILE A 19 12.53 21.97 7.61
CA ILE A 19 12.04 20.88 6.76
C ILE A 19 11.07 20.03 7.57
N LYS A 20 9.77 20.19 7.27
CA LYS A 20 8.69 19.42 7.90
C LYS A 20 8.33 18.21 7.03
N ILE A 21 8.37 17.02 7.61
CA ILE A 21 8.15 15.75 6.90
C ILE A 21 6.69 15.51 6.46
N ASP A 22 5.75 16.19 7.10
CA ASP A 22 4.30 16.11 6.91
C ASP A 22 3.73 17.28 6.10
N HIS A 23 4.59 18.12 5.51
CA HIS A 23 4.19 19.29 4.72
C HIS A 23 4.86 19.27 3.34
N TRP A 24 4.18 19.87 2.36
CA TRP A 24 4.75 20.11 1.05
C TRP A 24 6.05 20.90 1.14
N GLN A 25 7.11 20.35 0.52
CA GLN A 25 8.40 21.01 0.36
C GLN A 25 8.56 21.39 -1.12
N TYR A 26 9.11 22.58 -1.36
CA TYR A 26 9.57 22.97 -2.69
C TYR A 26 11.02 22.51 -2.86
N MET A 27 11.31 21.75 -3.91
CA MET A 27 12.65 21.28 -4.23
C MET A 27 13.04 21.70 -5.64
N GLU A 28 14.26 22.15 -5.79
CA GLU A 28 14.83 22.58 -7.06
C GLU A 28 16.29 22.15 -7.13
N ILE A 29 16.70 21.66 -8.31
CA ILE A 29 18.08 21.30 -8.61
C ILE A 29 18.46 22.01 -9.89
N ARG A 30 19.53 22.82 -9.83
CA ARG A 30 20.08 23.56 -10.97
C ARG A 30 21.55 23.24 -11.14
N TYR A 31 22.01 23.28 -12.38
CA TYR A 31 23.43 23.24 -12.71
C TYR A 31 23.78 24.48 -13.53
N GLU A 32 24.62 25.34 -12.99
CA GLU A 32 25.01 26.60 -13.62
C GLU A 32 26.44 26.96 -13.21
N ASN A 33 27.28 27.44 -14.14
CA ASN A 33 28.64 27.89 -13.87
C ASN A 33 29.49 26.84 -13.09
N ASP A 34 29.42 25.57 -13.49
CA ASP A 34 30.06 24.42 -12.83
C ASP A 34 29.65 24.19 -11.36
N LEU A 35 28.57 24.83 -10.91
CA LEU A 35 27.99 24.64 -9.60
C LEU A 35 26.69 23.87 -9.75
N ILE A 36 26.60 22.75 -9.04
CA ILE A 36 25.31 22.15 -8.78
C ILE A 36 24.71 22.76 -7.53
N ILE A 37 23.47 23.19 -7.64
CA ILE A 37 22.74 23.95 -6.62
C ILE A 37 21.47 23.17 -6.31
N MET A 38 21.37 22.69 -5.08
CA MET A 38 20.16 22.11 -4.52
C MET A 38 19.49 23.16 -3.65
N ARG A 39 18.20 23.37 -3.86
CA ARG A 39 17.36 24.20 -3.01
C ARG A 39 16.20 23.38 -2.47
N VAL A 40 15.96 23.51 -1.16
CA VAL A 40 14.79 22.98 -0.47
C VAL A 40 14.16 24.11 0.32
N ASN A 41 12.98 24.58 -0.12
CA ASN A 41 12.33 25.80 0.37
C ASN A 41 13.25 27.04 0.32
N GLN A 42 13.73 27.48 1.49
CA GLN A 42 14.64 28.62 1.66
C GLN A 42 16.09 28.17 1.91
N MET A 43 16.33 26.87 2.04
CA MET A 43 17.66 26.31 2.26
C MET A 43 18.30 25.99 0.92
N THR A 44 19.60 26.26 0.82
CA THR A 44 20.38 26.00 -0.38
C THR A 44 21.69 25.30 0.00
N ALA A 45 22.08 24.31 -0.80
CA ALA A 45 23.39 23.67 -0.74
C ALA A 45 23.96 23.64 -2.16
N SER A 46 25.25 23.92 -2.30
CA SER A 46 25.92 23.92 -3.60
C SER A 46 27.27 23.26 -3.53
N LYS A 47 27.69 22.64 -4.63
CA LYS A 47 29.03 22.04 -4.77
C LYS A 47 29.54 22.26 -6.18
N LYS A 48 30.83 22.58 -6.28
CA LYS A 48 31.51 22.67 -7.58
C LYS A 48 31.67 21.27 -8.16
N MET A 49 31.26 21.12 -9.40
CA MET A 49 31.38 19.88 -10.15
C MET A 49 32.27 20.14 -11.37
N PRO A 50 33.54 19.71 -11.35
CA PRO A 50 34.41 19.86 -12.50
C PRO A 50 34.00 18.89 -13.61
N GLY A 51 33.72 19.42 -14.82
CA GLY A 51 33.46 18.64 -16.03
C GLY A 51 32.09 18.87 -16.66
N THR A 52 31.89 18.33 -17.86
CA THR A 52 30.60 18.41 -18.57
C THR A 52 29.65 17.33 -18.06
N MET A 53 28.49 17.75 -17.57
CA MET A 53 27.44 16.83 -17.12
C MET A 53 26.72 16.25 -18.35
N VAL A 54 26.68 14.92 -18.47
CA VAL A 54 25.92 14.22 -19.52
C VAL A 54 24.74 13.54 -18.86
N PHE A 55 23.53 13.95 -19.25
CA PHE A 55 22.30 13.34 -18.75
C PHE A 55 21.97 12.06 -19.53
N SER A 56 21.38 11.10 -18.82
CA SER A 56 20.76 9.92 -19.45
C SER A 56 19.60 10.34 -20.35
N SER A 57 19.23 9.48 -21.29
CA SER A 57 18.03 9.66 -22.13
C SER A 57 16.71 9.55 -21.37
N HIS A 58 16.75 9.11 -20.11
CA HIS A 58 15.57 8.93 -19.26
C HIS A 58 15.81 9.53 -17.87
N ILE A 59 14.75 10.10 -17.28
CA ILE A 59 14.74 10.63 -15.92
C ILE A 59 13.81 9.77 -15.09
N ASN A 60 14.34 9.18 -14.01
CA ASN A 60 13.57 8.38 -13.07
C ASN A 60 13.18 9.23 -11.86
N ILE A 61 11.89 9.33 -11.58
CA ILE A 61 11.37 10.11 -10.44
C ILE A 61 10.68 9.15 -9.48
N GLY A 62 11.09 9.22 -8.22
CA GLY A 62 10.50 8.43 -7.13
C GLY A 62 10.79 6.92 -7.16
N ALA A 63 11.62 6.46 -8.09
CA ALA A 63 12.12 5.09 -8.12
C ALA A 63 13.50 4.99 -7.50
N SER A 64 13.83 3.82 -6.93
CA SER A 64 15.21 3.48 -6.57
C SER A 64 15.86 2.75 -7.74
N ILE A 65 17.09 3.16 -8.10
CA ILE A 65 17.92 2.46 -9.08
C ILE A 65 18.56 1.21 -8.45
N LEU A 66 18.70 1.20 -7.12
CA LEU A 66 19.25 0.10 -6.34
C LEU A 66 18.12 -0.76 -5.75
N LYS A 67 18.12 -2.06 -6.06
CA LYS A 67 17.09 -3.01 -5.59
C LYS A 67 16.92 -3.07 -4.06
N GLU A 68 17.96 -2.76 -3.30
CA GLU A 68 17.94 -2.82 -1.83
C GLU A 68 17.23 -1.62 -1.17
N PHE A 69 17.03 -0.52 -1.90
CA PHE A 69 16.38 0.65 -1.33
C PHE A 69 14.96 0.79 -1.87
N PRO A 70 13.95 0.96 -0.99
CA PRO A 70 12.62 1.34 -1.44
C PRO A 70 12.71 2.67 -2.17
N GLY A 71 11.96 2.82 -3.26
CA GLY A 71 11.79 4.11 -3.94
C GLY A 71 11.17 5.16 -3.01
N PHE A 72 10.93 6.35 -3.55
CA PHE A 72 10.26 7.42 -2.82
C PHE A 72 8.82 7.00 -2.47
N ILE A 73 8.48 7.07 -1.18
CA ILE A 73 7.11 6.94 -0.69
C ILE A 73 6.68 8.31 -0.21
N GLY A 74 5.77 8.93 -0.94
CA GLY A 74 5.31 10.28 -0.66
C GLY A 74 4.47 10.83 -1.81
N CYS A 75 4.22 12.13 -1.75
CA CYS A 75 3.50 12.82 -2.81
C CYS A 75 4.45 13.72 -3.63
N LEU A 76 4.19 13.77 -4.93
CA LEU A 76 4.83 14.71 -5.86
C LEU A 76 3.74 15.52 -6.55
N ARG A 77 4.02 16.78 -6.84
CA ARG A 77 3.15 17.65 -7.64
C ARG A 77 3.99 18.71 -8.34
N LYS A 78 3.47 19.24 -9.45
CA LYS A 78 4.12 20.33 -10.22
C LYS A 78 5.58 19.99 -10.55
N VAL A 79 5.78 18.81 -11.15
CA VAL A 79 7.11 18.37 -11.60
C VAL A 79 7.47 19.12 -12.86
N GLU A 80 8.62 19.79 -12.86
CA GLU A 80 9.16 20.52 -14.00
C GLU A 80 10.56 20.00 -14.34
N VAL A 81 10.84 19.82 -15.62
CA VAL A 81 12.14 19.37 -16.13
C VAL A 81 12.54 20.29 -17.28
N GLY A 82 13.70 20.93 -17.20
CA GLY A 82 14.17 21.84 -18.24
C GLY A 82 13.25 23.04 -18.47
N GLY A 83 12.45 23.43 -17.48
CA GLY A 83 11.45 24.50 -17.58
C GLY A 83 10.08 24.05 -18.10
N GLU A 84 9.94 22.81 -18.56
CA GLU A 84 8.68 22.25 -19.05
C GLU A 84 7.97 21.47 -17.94
N THR A 85 6.65 21.68 -17.81
CA THR A 85 5.83 20.93 -16.85
C THR A 85 5.62 19.51 -17.36
N VAL A 86 5.93 18.53 -16.53
CA VAL A 86 5.72 17.11 -16.83
C VAL A 86 4.30 16.72 -16.42
N ASP A 87 3.45 16.39 -17.39
CA ASP A 87 2.15 15.78 -17.11
C ASP A 87 2.32 14.27 -16.84
N ILE A 88 2.39 13.92 -15.56
CA ILE A 88 2.54 12.51 -15.12
C ILE A 88 1.32 11.68 -15.58
N ARG A 89 0.14 12.28 -15.78
CA ARG A 89 -1.04 11.54 -16.24
C ARG A 89 -0.88 10.98 -17.66
N SER A 90 -0.06 11.63 -18.49
CA SER A 90 0.19 11.22 -19.87
C SER A 90 0.97 9.90 -20.00
N ILE A 91 1.67 9.47 -18.95
CA ILE A 91 2.49 8.25 -18.94
C ILE A 91 1.87 7.10 -18.12
N VAL A 92 0.68 7.31 -17.55
CA VAL A 92 -0.03 6.29 -16.76
C VAL A 92 -0.48 5.14 -17.66
N GLY A 93 -0.31 3.91 -17.18
CA GLY A 93 -0.64 2.70 -17.95
C GLY A 93 0.46 2.28 -18.94
N THR A 94 1.55 3.04 -19.04
CA THR A 94 2.77 2.59 -19.72
C THR A 94 3.65 1.78 -18.77
N PRO A 95 4.60 0.98 -19.29
CA PRO A 95 5.61 0.30 -18.47
C PRO A 95 6.54 1.26 -17.69
N LEU A 96 6.46 2.57 -17.93
CA LEU A 96 7.30 3.59 -17.31
C LEU A 96 6.81 4.00 -15.91
N VAL A 97 5.58 3.62 -15.53
CA VAL A 97 4.97 3.98 -14.22
C VAL A 97 4.72 2.73 -13.39
N SER A 98 5.13 2.76 -12.12
CA SER A 98 4.85 1.67 -11.18
C SER A 98 3.35 1.53 -10.92
N LYS A 99 2.88 0.30 -10.70
CA LYS A 99 1.48 0.01 -10.36
C LYS A 99 1.05 0.59 -9.02
N ASP A 100 2.00 0.95 -8.16
CA ASP A 100 1.76 1.48 -6.81
C ASP A 100 1.64 3.02 -6.77
N VAL A 101 1.49 3.67 -7.93
CA VAL A 101 1.28 5.13 -8.02
C VAL A 101 -0.21 5.45 -8.07
N THR A 102 -0.66 6.32 -7.17
CA THR A 102 -2.02 6.86 -7.18
C THR A 102 -2.02 8.33 -7.61
N PHE A 103 -3.10 8.78 -8.26
CA PHE A 103 -3.26 10.14 -8.78
C PHE A 103 -4.34 10.88 -8.00
N ASP A 104 -4.24 12.22 -7.99
CA ASP A 104 -5.26 13.13 -7.44
C ASP A 104 -5.58 12.97 -5.94
N ASN A 105 -4.81 12.14 -5.25
CA ASN A 105 -4.85 11.98 -3.82
C ASN A 105 -3.43 12.06 -3.24
N CYS A 106 -3.27 12.81 -2.16
CA CYS A 106 -2.03 12.86 -1.37
C CYS A 106 -2.33 12.40 0.05
N GLN A 107 -2.81 11.17 0.16
CA GLN A 107 -2.93 10.46 1.42
C GLN A 107 -1.90 9.34 1.38
N VAL A 108 -0.73 9.60 1.97
CA VAL A 108 0.27 8.56 2.18
C VAL A 108 -0.21 7.71 3.34
N LEU A 109 -1.04 6.73 3.02
CA LEU A 109 -1.57 5.80 4.01
C LEU A 109 -0.43 4.94 4.55
N GLY A 110 -0.39 4.80 5.87
CA GLY A 110 0.50 3.86 6.52
C GLY A 110 0.26 2.43 5.98
N PRO A 111 1.23 1.52 6.06
CA PRO A 111 1.05 0.16 5.54
C PRO A 111 -0.22 -0.54 6.05
N CYS A 112 -0.60 -0.31 7.32
CA CYS A 112 -1.82 -0.85 7.92
C CYS A 112 -3.12 -0.14 7.52
N GLU A 113 -3.04 1.07 6.97
CA GLU A 113 -4.21 1.87 6.58
C GLU A 113 -4.59 1.68 5.10
N ARG A 114 -3.74 0.99 4.34
CA ARG A 114 -4.00 0.71 2.92
C ARG A 114 -5.21 -0.22 2.76
N PRO A 115 -6.03 -0.04 1.71
CA PRO A 115 -7.09 -0.97 1.39
C PRO A 115 -6.56 -2.41 1.26
N GLY A 116 -7.26 -3.37 1.87
CA GLY A 116 -6.85 -4.79 1.91
C GLY A 116 -5.75 -5.13 2.92
N SER A 117 -5.28 -4.16 3.70
CA SER A 117 -4.42 -4.43 4.87
C SER A 117 -5.27 -4.96 6.02
N CYS A 118 -4.94 -6.16 6.50
CA CYS A 118 -5.57 -6.86 7.64
C CYS A 118 -7.09 -6.65 7.73
N GLU A 119 -7.82 -7.42 6.92
CA GLU A 119 -9.26 -7.30 6.76
C GLU A 119 -10.04 -7.86 7.97
N HIS A 120 -11.36 -7.62 7.97
CA HIS A 120 -12.31 -8.17 8.95
C HIS A 120 -11.95 -7.87 10.42
N GLY A 121 -11.44 -6.66 10.69
CA GLY A 121 -11.11 -6.20 12.04
C GLY A 121 -9.85 -6.83 12.65
N ALA A 122 -9.03 -7.49 11.83
CA ALA A 122 -7.75 -8.04 12.28
C ALA A 122 -6.79 -6.96 12.76
N THR A 123 -5.98 -7.29 13.77
CA THR A 123 -4.95 -6.36 14.25
C THR A 123 -3.77 -6.34 13.28
N CYS A 124 -3.37 -5.15 12.84
CA CYS A 124 -2.23 -4.94 11.95
C CYS A 124 -1.00 -4.43 12.68
N THR A 125 0.15 -5.04 12.41
CA THR A 125 1.46 -4.61 12.92
C THR A 125 2.43 -4.40 11.76
N VAL A 126 3.10 -3.25 11.72
CA VAL A 126 4.16 -2.97 10.74
C VAL A 126 5.46 -3.66 11.18
N VAL A 127 6.07 -4.42 10.27
CA VAL A 127 7.36 -5.12 10.46
C VAL A 127 8.36 -4.69 9.39
N LYS A 128 9.63 -5.08 9.53
CA LYS A 128 10.71 -4.63 8.63
C LYS A 128 10.41 -4.86 7.13
N ASP A 129 9.78 -6.00 6.81
CA ASP A 129 9.50 -6.42 5.43
C ASP A 129 8.00 -6.32 5.05
N GLY A 130 7.23 -5.45 5.73
CA GLY A 130 5.83 -5.17 5.37
C GLY A 130 4.88 -5.14 6.57
N ILE A 131 3.76 -5.85 6.45
CA ILE A 131 2.75 -5.95 7.52
C ILE A 131 2.57 -7.40 7.96
N GLN A 132 2.19 -7.57 9.23
CA GLN A 132 1.75 -8.83 9.81
C GLN A 132 0.36 -8.63 10.41
N CYS A 133 -0.57 -9.52 10.05
CA CYS A 133 -1.95 -9.50 10.55
C CYS A 133 -2.17 -10.60 11.58
N ASN A 134 -2.82 -10.25 12.70
CA ASN A 134 -3.36 -11.23 13.63
C ASN A 134 -4.85 -11.46 13.32
N CYS A 135 -5.16 -12.60 12.68
CA CYS A 135 -6.53 -13.00 12.33
C CYS A 135 -7.26 -13.73 13.47
N SER A 136 -6.64 -13.88 14.64
CA SER A 136 -7.25 -14.62 15.75
C SER A 136 -8.55 -13.96 16.19
N GLY A 137 -9.62 -14.76 16.30
CA GLY A 137 -10.94 -14.28 16.70
C GLY A 137 -11.76 -13.59 15.61
N THR A 138 -11.21 -13.34 14.41
CA THR A 138 -11.97 -12.70 13.32
C THR A 138 -12.86 -13.68 12.57
N GLY A 139 -12.48 -14.97 12.54
CA GLY A 139 -13.14 -15.96 11.69
C GLY A 139 -12.56 -16.06 10.28
N TYR A 140 -11.45 -15.36 10.03
CA TYR A 140 -10.77 -15.33 8.73
C TYR A 140 -9.31 -15.76 8.84
N THR A 141 -8.68 -16.05 7.71
CA THR A 141 -7.32 -16.55 7.59
C THR A 141 -6.59 -15.98 6.38
N GLY A 142 -5.31 -16.37 6.24
CA GLY A 142 -4.39 -15.88 5.23
C GLY A 142 -3.59 -14.65 5.68
N LYS A 143 -2.68 -14.20 4.83
CA LYS A 143 -1.73 -13.12 5.16
C LYS A 143 -2.40 -11.79 5.54
N THR A 144 -3.54 -11.50 4.91
CA THR A 144 -4.34 -10.28 5.14
C THR A 144 -5.67 -10.57 5.84
N CYS A 145 -5.89 -11.78 6.34
CA CYS A 145 -7.17 -12.19 6.94
C CYS A 145 -8.38 -12.03 5.98
N HIS A 146 -8.15 -12.22 4.68
CA HIS A 146 -9.19 -12.09 3.65
C HIS A 146 -10.10 -13.34 3.54
N PHE A 147 -9.58 -14.53 3.83
CA PHE A 147 -10.28 -15.78 3.53
C PHE A 147 -11.13 -16.25 4.70
N SER A 148 -12.43 -16.45 4.49
CA SER A 148 -13.30 -16.99 5.54
C SER A 148 -12.93 -18.42 5.92
N LEU A 149 -13.03 -18.74 7.22
CA LEU A 149 -12.90 -20.10 7.75
C LEU A 149 -14.20 -20.91 7.64
N TYR A 150 -15.33 -20.25 7.41
CA TYR A 150 -16.66 -20.87 7.50
C TYR A 150 -17.27 -21.11 6.11
N ARG A 151 -18.22 -22.04 6.06
CA ARG A 151 -18.99 -22.29 4.82
C ARG A 151 -20.12 -21.26 4.69
N LYS A 152 -20.59 -21.07 3.46
CA LYS A 152 -21.63 -20.09 3.16
C LYS A 152 -23.02 -20.51 3.62
N SER A 153 -23.25 -21.80 3.80
CA SER A 153 -24.54 -22.34 4.22
C SER A 153 -24.40 -23.69 4.94
N CYS A 154 -25.45 -24.10 5.65
CA CYS A 154 -25.55 -25.45 6.19
C CYS A 154 -25.48 -26.51 5.08
N GLU A 155 -26.03 -26.25 3.91
CA GLU A 155 -25.96 -27.17 2.77
C GLU A 155 -24.52 -27.42 2.33
N GLN A 156 -23.68 -26.39 2.30
CA GLN A 156 -22.26 -26.57 2.00
C GLN A 156 -21.54 -27.38 3.08
N TYR A 157 -21.92 -27.25 4.35
CA TYR A 157 -21.45 -28.15 5.40
C TYR A 157 -21.86 -29.62 5.12
N ARG A 158 -23.10 -29.86 4.69
CA ARG A 158 -23.57 -31.21 4.30
C ARG A 158 -22.74 -31.80 3.18
N GLN A 159 -22.42 -31.01 2.15
CA GLN A 159 -21.62 -31.46 1.01
C GLN A 159 -20.20 -31.89 1.38
N ILE A 160 -19.64 -31.32 2.47
CA ILE A 160 -18.31 -31.70 2.97
C ILE A 160 -18.37 -32.73 4.12
N GLY A 161 -19.52 -33.41 4.29
CA GLY A 161 -19.67 -34.58 5.16
C GLY A 161 -20.27 -34.30 6.54
N TYR A 162 -20.72 -33.07 6.83
CA TYR A 162 -21.39 -32.79 8.10
C TYR A 162 -22.82 -33.32 8.07
N ASN A 163 -23.27 -33.94 9.16
CA ASN A 163 -24.59 -34.57 9.24
C ASN A 163 -25.25 -34.47 10.61
N ILE A 164 -24.65 -33.75 11.56
CA ILE A 164 -25.17 -33.58 12.92
C ILE A 164 -25.89 -32.24 13.01
N SER A 165 -27.18 -32.24 13.31
CA SER A 165 -27.95 -31.00 13.49
C SER A 165 -27.46 -30.23 14.72
N GLY A 166 -27.37 -28.90 14.64
CA GLY A 166 -26.79 -28.10 15.72
C GLY A 166 -26.60 -26.63 15.35
N ILE A 167 -25.91 -25.88 16.22
CA ILE A 167 -25.52 -24.49 15.97
C ILE A 167 -24.18 -24.48 15.22
N TYR A 168 -24.17 -23.81 14.08
CA TYR A 168 -22.99 -23.65 13.23
C TYR A 168 -22.75 -22.17 12.98
N LYS A 169 -21.50 -21.83 12.69
CA LYS A 169 -21.16 -20.52 12.14
C LYS A 169 -21.11 -20.64 10.62
N ILE A 170 -21.83 -19.77 9.92
CA ILE A 170 -21.76 -19.64 8.47
C ILE A 170 -21.31 -18.23 8.10
N ASP A 171 -20.78 -18.09 6.90
CA ASP A 171 -20.35 -16.82 6.34
C ASP A 171 -20.94 -16.66 4.94
N VAL A 172 -22.09 -15.99 4.87
CA VAL A 172 -22.99 -16.00 3.70
C VAL A 172 -22.37 -15.34 2.46
N ASP A 173 -21.53 -14.34 2.66
CA ASP A 173 -20.77 -13.65 1.62
C ASP A 173 -19.33 -14.17 1.49
N GLY A 174 -18.80 -14.84 2.51
CA GLY A 174 -17.47 -15.43 2.51
C GLY A 174 -16.43 -14.35 2.74
N ASN A 175 -15.67 -13.96 1.72
CA ASN A 175 -14.66 -12.90 1.87
C ASN A 175 -15.28 -11.49 1.73
N GLY A 176 -16.59 -11.38 1.96
CA GLY A 176 -17.31 -10.12 1.87
C GLY A 176 -17.31 -9.36 3.20
N PRO A 177 -17.95 -8.18 3.26
CA PRO A 177 -17.88 -7.31 4.42
C PRO A 177 -18.67 -7.80 5.65
N LEU A 178 -19.57 -8.79 5.52
CA LEU A 178 -20.39 -9.24 6.63
C LEU A 178 -19.62 -10.25 7.48
N PRO A 179 -19.68 -10.16 8.83
CA PRO A 179 -19.02 -11.12 9.69
C PRO A 179 -19.78 -12.46 9.71
N PRO A 180 -19.10 -13.58 10.05
CA PRO A 180 -19.75 -14.87 10.19
C PRO A 180 -20.82 -14.87 11.29
N ALA A 181 -21.98 -15.46 11.00
CA ALA A 181 -23.13 -15.50 11.89
C ALA A 181 -23.44 -16.92 12.37
N PHE A 182 -24.02 -17.03 13.56
CA PHE A 182 -24.54 -18.30 14.07
C PHE A 182 -25.90 -18.61 13.47
N VAL A 183 -26.09 -19.85 13.05
CA VAL A 183 -27.35 -20.41 12.54
C VAL A 183 -27.55 -21.79 13.11
N LYS A 184 -28.81 -22.24 13.15
CA LYS A 184 -29.12 -23.64 13.44
C LYS A 184 -29.23 -24.40 12.13
N CYS A 185 -28.36 -25.39 11.95
CA CYS A 185 -28.42 -26.33 10.83
C CYS A 185 -29.23 -27.56 11.24
N SER A 186 -30.23 -27.91 10.42
CA SER A 186 -30.98 -29.16 10.55
C SER A 186 -30.72 -30.03 9.33
N PHE A 187 -30.09 -31.18 9.53
CA PHE A 187 -29.81 -32.16 8.48
C PHE A 187 -30.81 -33.30 8.56
N SER A 188 -31.41 -33.66 7.42
CA SER A 188 -32.27 -34.84 7.33
C SER A 188 -31.45 -36.13 7.44
N GLU A 189 -31.97 -37.10 8.18
CA GLU A 189 -31.40 -38.44 8.29
C GLU A 189 -31.75 -39.31 7.08
N PHE A 190 -32.88 -39.03 6.43
CA PHE A 190 -33.44 -39.87 5.36
C PHE A 190 -33.30 -39.25 3.97
N SER A 191 -32.99 -37.96 3.88
CA SER A 191 -32.82 -37.22 2.62
C SER A 191 -31.54 -36.38 2.65
N LEU A 192 -31.19 -35.75 1.52
CA LEU A 192 -30.12 -34.76 1.43
C LEU A 192 -30.58 -33.35 1.82
N GLU A 193 -31.84 -33.21 2.26
CA GLU A 193 -32.40 -31.91 2.62
C GLU A 193 -31.69 -31.35 3.84
N THR A 194 -31.39 -30.06 3.75
CA THR A 194 -30.72 -29.31 4.80
C THR A 194 -31.47 -28.00 5.00
N THR A 195 -31.80 -27.68 6.25
CA THR A 195 -32.44 -26.42 6.60
C THR A 195 -31.45 -25.53 7.34
N THR A 196 -31.32 -24.28 6.88
CA THR A 196 -30.61 -23.21 7.60
C THR A 196 -31.65 -22.38 8.32
N ILE A 197 -31.57 -22.30 9.65
CA ILE A 197 -32.54 -21.58 10.48
C ILE A 197 -31.81 -20.40 11.13
N VAL A 198 -32.29 -19.18 10.86
CA VAL A 198 -31.77 -17.94 11.44
C VAL A 198 -32.69 -17.53 12.59
N GLU A 199 -32.19 -17.64 13.81
CA GLU A 199 -32.91 -17.21 15.01
C GLU A 199 -32.38 -15.85 15.47
N HIS A 200 -33.28 -14.95 15.86
CA HIS A 200 -32.91 -13.58 16.22
C HIS A 200 -32.49 -13.44 17.70
N ASN A 201 -32.50 -14.56 18.46
CA ASN A 201 -32.25 -14.62 19.91
C ASN A 201 -31.23 -15.73 20.30
N LEU A 202 -30.25 -16.01 19.45
CA LEU A 202 -29.14 -16.91 19.78
C LEU A 202 -28.10 -16.24 20.70
#